data_AF-A0A1B6JW84-F1
#
_entry.id   AF-A0A1B6JW84-F1
#
_cell.length_a   1.000
_cell.length_b   1.000
_cell.length_c   1.000
_cell.angle_alpha   90.00
_cell.angle_beta   90.00
_cell.angle_gamma   90.00
#
_symmetry.space_group_name_H-M   'P 1'
#
loop_
_entity.id
_entity.type
_entity.pdbx_description
1 polymer ?
#
loop_
_entity_poly.entity_id
_entity_poly.type
_entity_poly.pdbx_seq_one_letter_code
_entity_poly.pdbx_strand_id
1 'polypeptide(L)'
;VIRVLRHLGCPHGCTEGQRGPPIDFLRSQGQSILSKLHRANAKQFGRYLRHMVNVDSIPDILDFFHSYVGFCVDPSSLLSPLNQKRSCSKSPDIGSQGGYAT
;
A
#
# COMPACT_ATOMS: atom_id res chain seq x y z
N VAL A 1 4.33 -16.95 5.19
CA VAL A 1 3.42 -15.91 4.65
C VAL A 1 3.12 -14.83 5.68
N ILE A 2 2.51 -15.15 6.84
CA ILE A 2 2.18 -14.18 7.91
C ILE A 2 3.39 -13.33 8.33
N ARG A 3 4.51 -13.98 8.71
CA ARG A 3 5.76 -13.29 9.06
C ARG A 3 6.33 -12.41 7.95
N VAL A 4 6.20 -12.86 6.69
CA VAL A 4 6.66 -12.10 5.51
C VAL A 4 5.82 -10.84 5.38
N LEU A 5 4.48 -10.96 5.40
CA LEU A 5 3.57 -9.81 5.32
C LEU A 5 3.85 -8.80 6.42
N ARG A 6 4.07 -9.25 7.66
CA ARG A 6 4.43 -8.38 8.79
C ARG A 6 5.74 -7.61 8.52
N HIS A 7 6.76 -8.27 7.96
CA HIS A 7 8.03 -7.63 7.63
C HIS A 7 7.94 -6.64 6.46
N LEU A 8 7.00 -6.83 5.53
CA LEU A 8 6.76 -5.84 4.46
C LEU A 8 6.15 -4.54 4.99
N GLY A 9 5.49 -4.59 6.15
CA GLY A 9 4.69 -3.48 6.68
C GLY A 9 3.45 -3.18 5.85
N CYS A 10 2.76 -2.10 6.20
CA CYS A 10 1.56 -1.65 5.47
C CYS A 10 1.94 -0.91 4.17
N PRO A 11 1.00 -0.76 3.21
CA PRO A 11 1.24 -0.02 1.96
C PRO A 11 1.67 1.44 2.16
N HIS A 12 1.37 2.03 3.32
CA HIS A 12 1.73 3.40 3.67
C HIS A 12 3.12 3.52 4.32
N GLY A 13 3.81 2.40 4.56
CA GLY A 13 5.17 2.38 5.11
C GLY A 13 5.27 2.61 6.62
N CYS A 14 4.24 2.24 7.38
CA CYS A 14 4.32 2.23 8.85
C CYS A 14 5.33 1.19 9.36
N THR A 15 5.88 1.41 10.55
CA THR A 15 6.73 0.43 11.27
C THR A 15 7.97 0.00 10.46
N GLU A 16 8.68 0.94 9.82
CA GLU A 16 9.79 0.69 8.89
C GLU A 16 9.42 -0.09 7.61
N GLY A 17 8.11 -0.15 7.30
CA GLY A 17 7.58 -0.79 6.10
C GLY A 17 8.11 -0.17 4.80
N GLN A 18 8.43 -1.02 3.85
CA GLN A 18 8.96 -0.61 2.55
C GLN A 18 7.82 -0.20 1.60
N ARG A 19 8.07 0.83 0.79
CA ARG A 19 7.10 1.34 -0.21
C ARG A 19 7.58 1.05 -1.64
N GLY A 20 6.63 0.84 -2.54
CA GLY A 20 6.87 0.79 -3.98
C GLY A 20 6.53 -0.55 -4.65
N PRO A 21 6.58 -0.58 -5.99
CA PRO A 21 6.01 -1.67 -6.78
C PRO A 21 6.49 -3.09 -6.41
N PRO A 22 7.80 -3.32 -6.09
CA PRO A 22 8.26 -4.66 -5.72
C PRO A 22 7.60 -5.19 -4.44
N ILE A 23 7.39 -4.34 -3.45
CA ILE A 23 6.83 -4.71 -2.15
C ILE A 23 5.33 -4.93 -2.26
N ASP A 24 4.65 -4.09 -3.04
CA ASP A 24 3.22 -4.25 -3.32
C ASP A 24 2.93 -5.55 -4.06
N PHE A 25 3.78 -5.92 -5.02
CA PHE A 25 3.70 -7.22 -5.69
C PHE A 25 3.82 -8.38 -4.69
N LEU A 26 4.80 -8.35 -3.78
CA LEU A 26 4.97 -9.39 -2.75
C LEU A 26 3.76 -9.47 -1.81
N ARG A 27 3.17 -8.31 -1.45
CA ARG A 27 1.94 -8.25 -0.65
C ARG A 27 0.76 -8.92 -1.36
N SER A 28 0.56 -8.63 -2.65
CA SER A 28 -0.47 -9.29 -3.47
C SER A 28 -0.23 -10.80 -3.60
N GLN A 29 1.02 -11.25 -3.71
CA GLN A 29 1.34 -12.68 -3.69
C GLN A 29 0.98 -13.31 -2.33
N GLY A 30 1.31 -12.65 -1.23
CA GLY A 30 0.93 -13.11 0.12
C GLY A 30 -0.59 -13.23 0.29
N GLN A 31 -1.34 -12.23 -0.16
CA GLN A 31 -2.82 -12.24 -0.16
C GLN A 31 -3.38 -13.39 -1.01
N SER A 32 -2.82 -13.62 -2.20
CA SER A 32 -3.20 -14.72 -3.07
C SER A 32 -2.97 -16.08 -2.41
N ILE A 33 -1.82 -16.27 -1.75
CA ILE A 33 -1.50 -17.51 -1.03
C ILE A 33 -2.46 -17.73 0.14
N LEU A 34 -2.70 -16.71 0.98
CA LEU A 34 -3.65 -16.84 2.10
C LEU A 34 -5.07 -17.16 1.60
N SER A 35 -5.49 -16.55 0.49
CA SER A 35 -6.78 -16.83 -0.14
C SER A 35 -6.87 -18.26 -0.67
N LYS A 36 -5.79 -18.79 -1.27
CA LYS A 36 -5.70 -20.18 -1.71
C LYS A 36 -5.72 -21.16 -0.53
N LEU A 37 -5.03 -20.85 0.57
CA LEU A 37 -5.05 -21.66 1.80
C LEU A 37 -6.45 -21.73 2.41
N HIS A 38 -7.14 -20.60 2.49
CA HIS A 38 -8.54 -20.56 2.94
C HIS A 38 -9.45 -21.41 2.05
N ARG A 39 -9.32 -21.27 0.72
CA ARG A 39 -10.10 -22.08 -0.24
C ARG A 39 -9.80 -23.58 -0.16
N ALA A 40 -8.55 -23.95 0.07
CA ALA A 40 -8.14 -25.35 0.19
C ALA A 40 -8.68 -26.00 1.47
N ASN A 41 -8.70 -25.30 2.60
CA ASN A 41 -9.24 -25.81 3.85
C ASN A 41 -9.65 -24.68 4.82
N ALA A 42 -10.88 -24.18 4.67
CA ALA A 42 -11.40 -23.09 5.48
C ALA A 42 -11.44 -23.43 6.99
N LYS A 43 -11.73 -24.69 7.34
CA LYS A 43 -11.79 -25.14 8.75
C LYS A 43 -10.43 -25.02 9.42
N GLN A 44 -9.38 -25.53 8.78
CA GLN A 44 -8.02 -25.46 9.31
C GLN A 44 -7.48 -24.02 9.32
N PHE A 45 -7.74 -23.25 8.26
CA PHE A 45 -7.37 -21.84 8.20
C PHE A 45 -8.03 -21.04 9.34
N GLY A 46 -9.32 -21.24 9.58
CA GLY A 46 -10.02 -20.60 10.70
C GLY A 46 -9.52 -21.06 12.07
N ARG A 47 -9.12 -22.33 12.24
CA ARG A 47 -8.47 -22.79 13.47
C ARG A 47 -7.15 -22.08 13.71
N TYR A 48 -6.35 -21.89 12.67
CA TYR A 48 -5.10 -21.15 12.75
C TYR A 48 -5.33 -19.68 13.15
N LEU A 49 -6.28 -18.98 12.51
CA LEU A 49 -6.60 -17.59 12.89
C LEU A 49 -7.11 -17.47 14.33
N ARG A 50 -7.96 -18.41 14.78
CA ARG A 50 -8.39 -18.45 16.18
C ARG A 50 -7.21 -18.66 17.11
N HIS A 51 -6.32 -19.58 16.79
CA HIS A 51 -5.12 -19.82 17.61
C HIS A 51 -4.26 -18.55 17.70
N MET A 52 -4.00 -17.88 16.57
CA MET A 52 -3.27 -16.61 16.51
C MET A 52 -3.89 -15.55 17.44
N VAL A 53 -5.21 -15.36 17.40
CA VAL A 53 -5.89 -14.37 18.26
C VAL A 53 -5.85 -14.74 19.75
N ASN A 54 -5.77 -16.02 20.10
CA ASN A 54 -5.74 -16.45 21.51
C ASN A 54 -4.32 -16.51 22.10
N VAL A 55 -3.28 -16.59 21.26
CA VAL A 55 -1.90 -16.82 21.70
C VAL A 55 -1.02 -15.59 21.50
N ASP A 56 -1.19 -14.87 20.39
CA ASP A 56 -0.36 -13.70 20.08
C ASP A 56 -0.83 -12.48 20.89
N SER A 57 0.10 -11.55 21.11
CA SER A 57 -0.23 -10.28 21.76
C SER A 57 -1.13 -9.41 20.88
N ILE A 58 -1.95 -8.54 21.49
CA ILE A 58 -2.78 -7.58 20.73
C ILE A 58 -1.91 -6.76 19.72
N PRO A 59 -0.74 -6.22 20.10
CA PRO A 59 0.16 -5.56 19.14
C PRO A 59 0.53 -6.42 17.94
N ASP A 60 0.88 -7.70 18.14
CA ASP A 60 1.27 -8.61 17.05
C ASP A 60 0.13 -8.91 16.09
N ILE A 61 -1.08 -9.06 16.64
CA ILE A 61 -2.30 -9.28 15.87
C ILE A 61 -2.59 -8.04 15.03
N LEU A 62 -2.57 -6.86 15.64
CA LEU A 62 -2.79 -5.59 14.95
C LEU A 62 -1.74 -5.34 13.87
N ASP A 63 -0.46 -5.58 14.16
CA ASP A 63 0.63 -5.37 13.21
C ASP A 63 0.52 -6.28 11.98
N PHE A 64 0.11 -7.54 12.18
CA PHE A 64 -0.21 -8.44 11.06
C PHE A 64 -1.37 -7.91 10.22
N PHE A 65 -2.52 -7.63 10.83
CA PHE A 65 -3.69 -7.18 10.07
C PHE A 65 -3.45 -5.83 9.40
N HIS A 66 -2.73 -4.94 10.06
CA HIS A 66 -2.34 -3.65 9.52
C HIS A 66 -1.43 -3.82 8.29
N SER A 67 -0.44 -4.69 8.35
CA SER A 67 0.41 -5.01 7.21
C SER A 67 -0.35 -5.71 6.07
N TYR A 68 -1.38 -6.48 6.41
CA TYR A 68 -2.18 -7.27 5.47
C TYR A 68 -3.25 -6.46 4.72
N VAL A 69 -4.03 -5.62 5.42
CA VAL A 69 -5.15 -4.86 4.84
C VAL A 69 -4.89 -3.36 4.72
N GLY A 70 -3.90 -2.81 5.43
CA GLY A 70 -3.56 -1.39 5.35
C GLY A 70 -4.67 -0.44 5.82
N PHE A 71 -5.39 -0.77 6.91
CA PHE A 71 -6.52 0.04 7.39
C PHE A 71 -6.12 1.42 7.99
N CYS A 72 -4.85 1.79 7.96
CA CYS A 72 -4.41 3.10 8.46
C CYS A 72 -4.59 4.19 7.40
N VAL A 73 -4.43 5.44 7.84
CA VAL A 73 -4.41 6.61 6.97
C VAL A 73 -2.95 6.92 6.62
N ASP A 74 -2.67 7.29 5.38
CA ASP A 74 -1.37 7.84 5.02
C ASP A 74 -1.16 9.13 5.82
N PRO A 75 -0.16 9.20 6.73
CA PRO A 75 0.08 10.42 7.49
C PRO A 75 0.37 11.63 6.59
N SER A 76 0.81 11.41 5.36
CA SER A 76 1.02 12.44 4.34
C SER A 76 -0.30 13.05 3.83
N SER A 77 -1.43 12.36 3.95
CA SER A 77 -2.74 12.84 3.50
C SER A 77 -3.44 13.76 4.51
N LEU A 78 -2.99 13.77 5.77
CA LEU A 78 -3.51 14.67 6.82
C LEU A 78 -2.95 16.09 6.70
N LEU A 79 -1.87 16.26 5.92
CA LEU A 79 -1.37 17.57 5.53
C LEU A 79 -2.07 17.97 4.21
N SER A 80 -3.17 18.72 4.33
CA SER A 80 -3.82 19.43 3.21
C SER A 80 -2.79 20.13 2.31
N PRO A 81 -3.07 20.32 1.00
CA PRO A 81 -2.07 20.56 -0.04
C PRO A 81 -1.49 21.98 0.04
N LEU A 82 -0.60 22.24 1.01
CA LEU A 82 0.08 23.53 1.14
C LEU A 82 1.34 23.63 0.28
N ASN A 83 1.51 22.75 -0.70
CA ASN A 83 2.68 22.77 -1.57
C ASN A 83 2.37 22.48 -3.05
N GLN A 84 1.24 22.99 -3.56
CA GLN A 84 1.17 23.22 -5.01
C GLN A 84 1.98 24.48 -5.32
N LYS A 85 3.31 24.33 -5.30
CA LYS A 85 4.22 25.30 -5.91
C LYS A 85 3.71 25.50 -7.33
N ARG A 86 3.16 26.69 -7.57
CA ARG A 86 2.61 27.19 -8.82
C ARG A 86 3.55 26.81 -9.98
N SER A 87 3.29 25.70 -10.67
CA SER A 87 3.91 25.42 -11.96
C SER A 87 3.16 26.26 -12.97
N CYS A 88 3.56 27.53 -13.11
CA CYS A 88 3.28 28.32 -14.29
C CYS A 88 4.05 27.71 -15.46
N SER A 89 3.54 26.61 -16.02
CA SER A 89 3.97 26.11 -17.31
C SER A 89 3.18 26.87 -18.38
N LYS A 90 3.80 27.95 -18.86
CA LYS A 90 3.49 28.78 -20.04
C LYS A 90 2.23 28.43 -20.84
N SER A 91 1.33 29.41 -20.93
CA SER A 91 0.27 29.50 -21.96
C SER A 91 0.87 29.42 -23.37
N PRO A 92 0.24 28.76 -24.36
CA PRO A 92 0.63 28.92 -25.74
C PRO A 92 0.03 30.23 -26.29
N ASP A 93 0.85 31.27 -26.40
CA ASP A 93 0.56 32.41 -27.27
C ASP A 93 0.76 31.95 -28.73
N ILE A 94 -0.33 31.63 -29.41
CA ILE A 94 -0.36 31.56 -30.88
C ILE A 94 -0.86 32.92 -31.38
N GLY A 95 0.09 33.86 -31.42
CA GLY A 95 -0.02 35.13 -32.13
C GLY A 95 0.67 35.01 -33.49
N SER A 96 -0.05 35.39 -34.54
CA SER A 96 0.41 35.48 -35.93
C SER A 96 1.77 36.15 -36.11
N GLN A 97 2.61 35.58 -36.98
CA GLN A 97 3.54 36.37 -37.80
C GLN A 97 3.88 35.62 -39.09
N GLY A 98 3.57 36.25 -40.24
CA GLY A 98 3.96 35.77 -41.56
C GLY A 98 5.38 36.18 -41.96
N GLY A 99 5.88 35.64 -43.07
CA GLY A 99 7.05 36.18 -43.79
C GLY A 99 7.94 35.18 -44.54
N TYR A 100 7.68 35.04 -45.85
CA TYR A 100 8.54 34.84 -47.05
C TYR A 100 9.67 33.78 -47.20
N ALA A 101 9.85 33.40 -48.49
CA ALA A 101 10.92 32.71 -49.23
C ALA A 101 11.13 31.21 -48.96
N THR A 102 11.27 30.30 -49.93
CA THR A 102 11.76 30.35 -51.33
C THR A 102 10.79 29.67 -52.29
#